data_AF-A0AAE4B5Y8-F1
#
_entry.id   AF-A0AAE4B5Y8-F1
#
_cell.length_a   1.000
_cell.length_b   1.000
_cell.length_c   1.000
_cell.angle_alpha   90.00
_cell.angle_beta   90.00
_cell.angle_gamma   90.00
#
_symmetry.space_group_name_H-M   'P 1'
#
loop_
_entity.id
_entity.type
_entity.pdbx_description
1 polymer ?
#
loop_
_entity_poly.entity_id
_entity_poly.type
_entity_poly.pdbx_seq_one_letter_code
_entity_poly.pdbx_strand_id
1 'polypeptide(L)'
;MQDIASFIALNRFGLGPAPGEAEAVMSDPRGWIAAQIALRHREPAELAGFESSEAILAAIHTARVKGDRDTRKTTNTMLRKRMVQELLARARAMIATPVPFAERMVLFWSNHFTVSATKGLIAPALPAYEREAIRPHIFGRFSEMLVAAIRHPVMLSYLDNAVSLGENSPAGQRRRQTRGSTKTLNENLAREILELHTLGVNGGYTQADVIELAKVLTGWGHGGVRGRNAMRPVHGGFEFRPGFHEPGPKTLLGRTYPEDGDREGLAVLSDLARHPSTAQHIATKLVRHFVSDDPPADAVDRIAQVFLDSDGDLAEVSRGLIELDAVWAEPLPKVKTHYELVISAHRVTGEDQARRRDVLQPLREFDHLPFTAPSPAGWGDRATDWIAPEALMRRIEWLRRFSGSLPATLYPDQLLDQAIGPVVSDDTRLWVSRAPSGDAAIAMILASPEFQRR
;
A
#
# COMPACT_ATOMS: atom_id res chain seq x y z
N MET A 1 18.12 -21.79 -8.78
CA MET A 1 18.53 -20.38 -8.99
C MET A 1 20.05 -20.33 -8.88
N GLN A 2 20.76 -19.73 -9.84
CA GLN A 2 22.22 -19.91 -9.96
C GLN A 2 23.05 -18.65 -9.72
N ASP A 3 22.48 -17.46 -9.84
CA ASP A 3 23.20 -16.20 -9.68
C ASP A 3 22.49 -15.20 -8.74
N ILE A 4 23.28 -14.32 -8.14
CA ILE A 4 22.82 -13.32 -7.17
C ILE A 4 21.88 -12.28 -7.80
N ALA A 5 22.05 -11.93 -9.07
CA ALA A 5 21.20 -10.93 -9.71
C ALA A 5 19.77 -11.49 -9.90
N SER A 6 19.62 -12.75 -10.32
CA SER A 6 18.32 -13.42 -10.33
C SER A 6 17.67 -13.47 -8.94
N PHE A 7 18.46 -13.73 -7.88
CA PHE A 7 17.97 -13.69 -6.50
C PHE A 7 17.42 -12.32 -6.13
N ILE A 8 18.18 -11.26 -6.43
CA ILE A 8 17.78 -9.88 -6.17
C ILE A 8 16.52 -9.52 -6.97
N ALA A 9 16.44 -9.85 -8.26
CA ALA A 9 15.26 -9.57 -9.06
C ALA A 9 14.00 -10.25 -8.50
N LEU A 10 14.11 -11.51 -8.09
CA LEU A 10 12.97 -12.30 -7.60
C LEU A 10 12.55 -11.95 -6.17
N ASN A 11 13.49 -11.58 -5.29
CA ASN A 11 13.21 -11.34 -3.88
C ASN A 11 13.11 -9.86 -3.53
N ARG A 12 14.03 -9.01 -4.02
CA ARG A 12 14.07 -7.58 -3.72
C ARG A 12 12.97 -6.81 -4.42
N PHE A 13 12.89 -7.03 -5.73
CA PHE A 13 11.91 -6.43 -6.62
C PHE A 13 10.63 -7.26 -6.72
N GLY A 14 10.75 -8.59 -6.72
CA GLY A 14 9.62 -9.51 -6.72
C GLY A 14 9.06 -9.85 -5.34
N LEU A 15 8.32 -10.96 -5.28
CA LEU A 15 7.68 -11.50 -4.08
C LEU A 15 8.22 -12.88 -3.70
N GLY A 16 9.44 -13.20 -4.16
CA GLY A 16 10.05 -14.53 -4.11
C GLY A 16 9.81 -15.36 -5.38
N PRO A 17 10.66 -16.35 -5.65
CA PRO A 17 10.57 -17.19 -6.84
C PRO A 17 9.37 -18.14 -6.79
N ALA A 18 8.64 -18.29 -7.89
CA ALA A 18 7.77 -19.45 -8.15
C ALA A 18 8.58 -20.62 -8.77
N PRO A 19 8.07 -21.87 -8.77
CA PRO A 19 8.74 -23.01 -9.41
C PRO A 19 9.05 -22.71 -10.88
N GLY A 20 10.33 -22.88 -11.26
CA GLY A 20 10.82 -22.61 -12.62
C GLY A 20 11.01 -21.13 -12.98
N GLU A 21 10.55 -20.17 -12.16
CA GLU A 21 10.60 -18.74 -12.49
C GLU A 21 12.04 -18.23 -12.63
N ALA A 22 12.98 -18.78 -11.85
CA ALA A 22 14.39 -18.41 -11.90
C ALA A 22 15.05 -18.64 -13.28
N GLU A 23 14.55 -19.58 -14.07
CA GLU A 23 15.07 -19.83 -15.42
C GLU A 23 14.72 -18.69 -16.38
N ALA A 24 13.54 -18.08 -16.21
CA ALA A 24 13.09 -16.96 -17.04
C ALA A 24 13.81 -15.64 -16.74
N VAL A 25 14.44 -15.52 -15.56
CA VAL A 25 15.14 -14.31 -15.10
C VAL A 25 16.63 -14.32 -15.44
N MET A 26 17.23 -15.51 -15.47
CA MET A 26 18.69 -15.72 -15.45
C MET A 26 19.47 -14.99 -16.55
N SER A 27 18.89 -14.82 -17.74
CA SER A 27 19.59 -14.20 -18.87
C SER A 27 19.67 -12.68 -18.77
N ASP A 28 18.67 -12.03 -18.17
CA ASP A 28 18.60 -10.57 -18.03
C ASP A 28 17.70 -10.18 -16.85
N PRO A 29 18.20 -10.23 -15.60
CA PRO A 29 17.40 -9.91 -14.43
C PRO A 29 16.87 -8.47 -14.41
N ARG A 30 17.65 -7.50 -14.91
CA ARG A 30 17.24 -6.10 -15.01
C ARG A 30 16.14 -5.93 -16.05
N GLY A 31 16.32 -6.48 -17.25
CA GLY A 31 15.33 -6.44 -18.31
C GLY A 31 14.04 -7.18 -17.95
N TRP A 32 14.13 -8.29 -17.21
CA TRP A 32 12.96 -9.01 -16.71
C TRP A 32 12.09 -8.14 -15.78
N ILE A 33 12.69 -7.37 -14.88
CA ILE A 33 11.95 -6.42 -14.04
C ILE A 33 11.38 -5.29 -14.91
N ALA A 34 12.20 -4.69 -15.78
CA ALA A 34 11.82 -3.56 -16.61
C ALA A 34 10.67 -3.90 -17.59
N ALA A 35 10.61 -5.14 -18.09
CA ALA A 35 9.53 -5.63 -18.94
C ALA A 35 8.16 -5.57 -18.23
N GLN A 36 8.11 -5.71 -16.91
CA GLN A 36 6.87 -5.65 -16.14
C GLN A 36 6.30 -4.24 -16.05
N ILE A 37 7.14 -3.20 -16.21
CA ILE A 37 6.70 -1.80 -16.24
C ILE A 37 5.90 -1.51 -17.53
N ALA A 38 6.35 -2.09 -18.65
CA ALA A 38 5.73 -1.89 -19.97
C ALA A 38 4.36 -2.57 -20.10
N LEU A 39 4.15 -3.64 -19.33
CA LEU A 39 2.85 -4.28 -19.18
C LEU A 39 1.97 -3.36 -18.34
N ARG A 40 1.33 -2.36 -18.98
CA ARG A 40 0.31 -1.49 -18.34
C ARG A 40 -0.50 -2.34 -17.38
N HIS A 41 -0.34 -2.11 -16.07
CA HIS A 41 -0.78 -3.07 -15.07
C HIS A 41 -2.28 -3.34 -15.23
N ARG A 42 -2.61 -4.57 -15.62
CA ARG A 42 -3.99 -5.03 -15.72
C ARG A 42 -4.42 -5.58 -14.38
N GLU A 43 -5.65 -5.29 -13.99
CA GLU A 43 -6.24 -5.90 -12.81
C GLU A 43 -6.14 -7.45 -12.93
N PRO A 44 -5.60 -8.14 -11.91
CA PRO A 44 -5.57 -9.59 -11.87
C PRO A 44 -6.98 -10.17 -12.03
N ALA A 45 -7.09 -11.29 -12.76
CA ALA A 45 -8.39 -11.92 -13.01
C ALA A 45 -9.09 -12.35 -11.71
N GLU A 46 -8.32 -12.68 -10.67
CA GLU A 46 -8.82 -13.02 -9.33
C GLU A 46 -9.54 -11.83 -8.68
N LEU A 47 -9.16 -10.60 -9.03
CA LEU A 47 -9.75 -9.36 -8.51
C LEU A 47 -10.89 -8.83 -9.40
N ALA A 48 -11.09 -9.40 -10.59
CA ALA A 48 -12.16 -9.01 -11.47
C ALA A 48 -13.53 -9.34 -10.87
N GLY A 49 -14.46 -8.39 -10.97
CA GLY A 49 -15.86 -8.59 -10.57
C GLY A 49 -16.16 -8.35 -9.08
N PHE A 50 -15.19 -7.91 -8.27
CA PHE A 50 -15.49 -7.34 -6.95
C PHE A 50 -16.19 -5.98 -7.10
N GLU A 51 -17.13 -5.72 -6.19
CA GLU A 51 -17.94 -4.48 -6.18
C GLU A 51 -17.05 -3.24 -5.98
N SER A 52 -17.42 -2.13 -6.60
CA SER A 52 -16.72 -0.86 -6.43
C SER A 52 -16.90 -0.29 -5.01
N SER A 53 -15.96 0.57 -4.59
CA SER A 53 -16.05 1.29 -3.32
C SER A 53 -17.36 2.10 -3.24
N GLU A 54 -17.76 2.70 -4.37
CA GLU A 54 -19.00 3.44 -4.52
C GLU A 54 -20.23 2.58 -4.18
N ALA A 55 -20.36 1.40 -4.81
CA ALA A 55 -21.49 0.50 -4.58
C ALA A 55 -21.54 -0.01 -3.13
N ILE A 56 -20.38 -0.37 -2.56
CA ILE A 56 -20.26 -0.83 -1.18
C ILE A 56 -20.71 0.26 -0.20
N LEU A 57 -20.20 1.48 -0.37
CA LEU A 57 -20.54 2.61 0.50
C LEU A 57 -22.00 3.03 0.32
N ALA A 58 -22.55 3.02 -0.90
CA ALA A 58 -23.96 3.28 -1.17
C ALA A 58 -24.86 2.33 -0.38
N ALA A 59 -24.55 1.03 -0.38
CA ALA A 59 -25.31 0.02 0.34
C ALA A 59 -25.25 0.25 1.86
N ILE A 60 -24.07 0.57 2.40
CA ILE A 60 -23.88 0.84 3.84
C ILE A 60 -24.62 2.11 4.25
N HIS A 61 -24.53 3.19 3.47
CA HIS A 61 -25.23 4.44 3.75
C HIS A 61 -26.74 4.31 3.61
N THR A 62 -27.22 3.54 2.64
CA THR A 62 -28.65 3.22 2.51
C THR A 62 -29.16 2.47 3.74
N ALA A 63 -28.39 1.51 4.24
CA ALA A 63 -28.70 0.81 5.49
C ALA A 63 -28.67 1.76 6.71
N ARG A 64 -27.78 2.76 6.70
CA ARG A 64 -27.70 3.80 7.73
C ARG A 64 -28.91 4.72 7.80
N VAL A 65 -29.58 4.98 6.68
CA VAL A 65 -30.85 5.70 6.66
C VAL A 65 -31.95 4.87 7.33
N LYS A 66 -31.95 3.55 7.16
CA LYS A 66 -32.95 2.63 7.74
C LYS A 66 -32.77 2.42 9.24
N GLY A 67 -31.52 2.46 9.73
CA GLY A 67 -31.21 2.45 11.16
C GLY A 67 -29.96 1.66 11.51
N ASP A 68 -29.57 1.70 12.78
CA ASP A 68 -28.29 1.14 13.25
C ASP A 68 -28.24 -0.40 13.13
N ARG A 69 -29.38 -1.08 13.33
CA ARG A 69 -29.50 -2.53 13.15
C ARG A 69 -29.18 -2.95 11.72
N ASP A 70 -29.77 -2.27 10.72
CA ASP A 70 -29.52 -2.54 9.32
C ASP A 70 -28.10 -2.17 8.92
N THR A 71 -27.59 -1.03 9.40
CA THR A 71 -26.19 -0.62 9.18
C THR A 71 -25.23 -1.71 9.63
N ARG A 72 -25.39 -2.21 10.86
CA ARG A 72 -24.53 -3.25 11.42
C ARG A 72 -24.66 -4.55 10.63
N LYS A 73 -25.89 -4.95 10.25
CA LYS A 73 -26.14 -6.16 9.47
C LYS A 73 -25.47 -6.09 8.08
N THR A 74 -25.67 -4.99 7.36
CA THR A 74 -25.09 -4.77 6.03
C THR A 74 -23.57 -4.68 6.10
N THR A 75 -23.02 -3.87 7.00
CA THR A 75 -21.57 -3.73 7.19
C THR A 75 -20.91 -5.07 7.52
N ASN A 76 -21.48 -5.84 8.47
CA ASN A 76 -20.95 -7.17 8.81
C ASN A 76 -21.03 -8.17 7.65
N THR A 77 -22.07 -8.06 6.81
CA THR A 77 -22.21 -8.89 5.62
C THR A 77 -21.13 -8.56 4.61
N MET A 78 -20.91 -7.27 4.33
CA MET A 78 -19.85 -6.82 3.42
C MET A 78 -18.46 -7.19 3.95
N LEU A 79 -18.19 -7.01 5.25
CA LEU A 79 -16.93 -7.46 5.88
C LEU A 79 -16.69 -8.97 5.69
N ARG A 80 -17.63 -9.80 6.17
CA ARG A 80 -17.41 -11.26 6.25
C ARG A 80 -17.48 -11.95 4.89
N LYS A 81 -18.36 -11.50 3.99
CA LYS A 81 -18.60 -12.16 2.71
C LYS A 81 -17.86 -11.52 1.54
N ARG A 82 -17.54 -10.24 1.59
CA ARG A 82 -16.87 -9.52 0.48
C ARG A 82 -15.41 -9.24 0.78
N MET A 83 -15.13 -8.41 1.77
CA MET A 83 -13.76 -7.99 2.10
C MET A 83 -12.85 -9.20 2.34
N VAL A 84 -13.27 -10.18 3.14
CA VAL A 84 -12.47 -11.38 3.41
C VAL A 84 -12.17 -12.20 2.14
N GLN A 85 -13.13 -12.30 1.21
CA GLN A 85 -12.92 -13.04 -0.04
C GLN A 85 -11.97 -12.27 -0.95
N GLU A 86 -12.09 -10.96 -0.99
CA GLU A 86 -11.22 -10.11 -1.78
C GLU A 86 -9.78 -10.10 -1.25
N LEU A 87 -9.59 -10.05 0.08
CA LEU A 87 -8.25 -10.17 0.67
C LEU A 87 -7.58 -11.50 0.33
N LEU A 88 -8.36 -12.58 0.25
CA LEU A 88 -7.85 -13.88 -0.19
C LEU A 88 -7.54 -13.87 -1.69
N ALA A 89 -8.41 -13.30 -2.52
CA ALA A 89 -8.18 -13.16 -3.96
C ALA A 89 -6.94 -12.32 -4.25
N ARG A 90 -6.74 -11.22 -3.53
CA ARG A 90 -5.54 -10.38 -3.58
C ARG A 90 -4.27 -11.19 -3.28
N ALA A 91 -4.29 -11.99 -2.22
CA ALA A 91 -3.14 -12.82 -1.88
C ALA A 91 -2.87 -13.89 -2.96
N ARG A 92 -3.92 -14.54 -3.49
CA ARG A 92 -3.79 -15.53 -4.57
C ARG A 92 -3.23 -14.92 -5.85
N ALA A 93 -3.70 -13.72 -6.23
CA ALA A 93 -3.15 -12.97 -7.35
C ALA A 93 -1.64 -12.73 -7.15
N MET A 94 -1.23 -12.30 -5.96
CA MET A 94 0.19 -12.10 -5.63
C MET A 94 1.02 -13.39 -5.57
N ILE A 95 0.42 -14.51 -5.18
CA ILE A 95 1.08 -15.83 -5.20
C ILE A 95 1.25 -16.29 -6.66
N ALA A 96 0.23 -16.20 -7.50
CA ALA A 96 0.26 -16.72 -8.86
C ALA A 96 0.83 -15.75 -9.91
N THR A 97 1.11 -14.48 -9.54
CA THR A 97 1.45 -13.45 -10.53
C THR A 97 2.74 -13.77 -11.31
N PRO A 98 2.73 -13.59 -12.64
CA PRO A 98 3.94 -13.58 -13.46
C PRO A 98 4.63 -12.20 -13.48
N VAL A 99 4.04 -11.19 -12.83
CA VAL A 99 4.56 -9.81 -12.77
C VAL A 99 4.74 -9.34 -11.31
N PRO A 100 5.58 -10.02 -10.51
CA PRO A 100 5.68 -9.76 -9.08
C PRO A 100 6.24 -8.38 -8.73
N PHE A 101 6.99 -7.71 -9.62
CA PHE A 101 7.42 -6.32 -9.40
C PHE A 101 6.24 -5.35 -9.42
N ALA A 102 5.26 -5.56 -10.31
CA ALA A 102 4.05 -4.75 -10.30
C ALA A 102 3.29 -4.90 -8.97
N GLU A 103 3.10 -6.13 -8.48
CA GLU A 103 2.47 -6.38 -7.18
C GLU A 103 3.28 -5.83 -6.00
N ARG A 104 4.62 -5.82 -6.10
CA ARG A 104 5.50 -5.17 -5.13
C ARG A 104 5.26 -3.66 -5.07
N MET A 105 5.11 -3.01 -6.22
CA MET A 105 4.78 -1.59 -6.29
C MET A 105 3.37 -1.31 -5.75
N VAL A 106 2.40 -2.21 -5.98
CA VAL A 106 1.08 -2.11 -5.33
C VAL A 106 1.22 -2.12 -3.81
N LEU A 107 2.00 -3.04 -3.22
CA LEU A 107 2.25 -3.07 -1.78
C LEU A 107 2.89 -1.77 -1.28
N PHE A 108 3.90 -1.26 -1.98
CA PHE A 108 4.58 -0.02 -1.62
C PHE A 108 3.61 1.18 -1.64
N TRP A 109 2.85 1.36 -2.72
CA TRP A 109 1.96 2.50 -2.87
C TRP A 109 0.71 2.42 -2.00
N SER A 110 0.17 1.22 -1.77
CA SER A 110 -0.90 1.01 -0.79
C SER A 110 -0.45 1.35 0.64
N ASN A 111 0.83 1.12 0.96
CA ASN A 111 1.41 1.54 2.24
C ASN A 111 1.70 3.04 2.28
N HIS A 112 2.10 3.65 1.16
CA HIS A 112 2.32 5.09 1.06
C HIS A 112 1.02 5.89 1.26
N PHE A 113 -0.07 5.47 0.61
CA PHE A 113 -1.39 6.07 0.75
C PHE A 113 -2.29 5.22 1.65
N THR A 114 -1.83 5.02 2.89
CA THR A 114 -2.47 4.08 3.83
C THR A 114 -3.90 4.48 4.19
N VAL A 115 -4.79 3.49 4.13
CA VAL A 115 -6.11 3.48 4.76
C VAL A 115 -6.23 2.25 5.65
N SER A 116 -6.93 2.37 6.79
CA SER A 116 -6.98 1.31 7.80
C SER A 116 -8.41 0.98 8.25
N ALA A 117 -8.61 -0.26 8.66
CA ALA A 117 -9.88 -0.82 9.15
C ALA A 117 -10.30 -0.30 10.53
N THR A 118 -9.58 0.70 11.08
CA THR A 118 -9.95 1.39 12.34
C THR A 118 -11.32 2.05 12.27
N LYS A 119 -11.82 2.39 11.07
CA LYS A 119 -13.17 2.91 10.86
C LYS A 119 -14.11 1.85 10.26
N GLY A 120 -14.96 1.28 11.11
CA GLY A 120 -15.80 0.13 10.76
C GLY A 120 -16.75 0.33 9.56
N LEU A 121 -17.24 1.55 9.30
CA LEU A 121 -18.17 1.82 8.19
C LEU A 121 -17.49 1.82 6.81
N ILE A 122 -16.19 2.14 6.74
CA ILE A 122 -15.43 2.13 5.48
C ILE A 122 -14.62 0.85 5.29
N ALA A 123 -14.40 0.08 6.36
CA ALA A 123 -13.59 -1.13 6.33
C ALA A 123 -13.92 -2.09 5.17
N PRO A 124 -15.19 -2.34 4.80
CA PRO A 124 -15.51 -3.20 3.67
C PRO A 124 -15.01 -2.71 2.30
N ALA A 125 -14.77 -1.41 2.13
CA ALA A 125 -14.36 -0.79 0.87
C ALA A 125 -12.84 -0.56 0.76
N LEU A 126 -12.05 -0.92 1.79
CA LEU A 126 -10.59 -0.76 1.77
C LEU A 126 -9.91 -1.53 0.63
N PRO A 127 -10.30 -2.78 0.31
CA PRO A 127 -9.72 -3.46 -0.84
C PRO A 127 -10.05 -2.78 -2.17
N ALA A 128 -11.27 -2.26 -2.33
CA ALA A 128 -11.68 -1.49 -3.50
C ALA A 128 -10.88 -0.19 -3.68
N TYR A 129 -10.51 0.47 -2.59
CA TYR A 129 -9.60 1.60 -2.64
C TYR A 129 -8.25 1.26 -3.30
N GLU A 130 -7.64 0.11 -2.97
CA GLU A 130 -6.40 -0.29 -3.63
C GLU A 130 -6.61 -0.53 -5.14
N ARG A 131 -7.71 -1.18 -5.53
CA ARG A 131 -8.01 -1.45 -6.94
C ARG A 131 -8.31 -0.20 -7.75
N GLU A 132 -8.96 0.78 -7.15
CA GLU A 132 -9.46 1.97 -7.84
C GLU A 132 -8.44 3.12 -7.82
N ALA A 133 -7.74 3.34 -6.69
CA ALA A 133 -6.85 4.49 -6.53
C ALA A 133 -5.37 4.14 -6.73
N ILE A 134 -4.94 2.91 -6.42
CA ILE A 134 -3.52 2.55 -6.37
C ILE A 134 -3.09 1.76 -7.60
N ARG A 135 -3.67 0.57 -7.81
CA ARG A 135 -3.30 -0.37 -8.89
C ARG A 135 -3.23 0.26 -10.27
N PRO A 136 -4.17 1.12 -10.70
CA PRO A 136 -4.14 1.69 -12.05
C PRO A 136 -2.98 2.66 -12.27
N HIS A 137 -2.39 3.20 -11.20
CA HIS A 137 -1.43 4.30 -11.27
C HIS A 137 0.00 3.90 -10.88
N ILE A 138 0.28 2.65 -10.52
CA ILE A 138 1.60 2.23 -9.98
C ILE A 138 2.79 2.51 -10.91
N PHE A 139 2.54 2.64 -12.22
CA PHE A 139 3.50 3.07 -13.24
C PHE A 139 2.97 4.27 -14.07
N GLY A 140 1.99 5.01 -13.53
CA GLY A 140 1.44 6.23 -14.13
C GLY A 140 2.12 7.49 -13.59
N ARG A 141 1.43 8.64 -13.63
CA ARG A 141 1.96 9.86 -13.00
C ARG A 141 1.65 9.91 -11.52
N PHE A 142 2.61 10.33 -10.71
CA PHE A 142 2.42 10.51 -9.27
C PHE A 142 1.27 11.48 -8.95
N SER A 143 1.14 12.58 -9.71
CA SER A 143 0.03 13.53 -9.52
C SER A 143 -1.34 12.89 -9.72
N GLU A 144 -1.47 11.93 -10.63
CA GLU A 144 -2.73 11.22 -10.88
C GLU A 144 -3.04 10.26 -9.74
N MET A 145 -2.04 9.50 -9.26
CA MET A 145 -2.20 8.64 -8.09
C MET A 145 -2.56 9.45 -6.84
N LEU A 146 -1.90 10.58 -6.62
CA LEU A 146 -2.19 11.48 -5.50
C LEU A 146 -3.64 11.96 -5.55
N VAL A 147 -4.10 12.46 -6.70
CA VAL A 147 -5.50 12.90 -6.86
C VAL A 147 -6.47 11.75 -6.64
N ALA A 148 -6.20 10.58 -7.24
CA ALA A 148 -7.04 9.40 -7.10
C ALA A 148 -7.17 8.95 -5.64
N ALA A 149 -6.05 8.90 -4.90
CA ALA A 149 -6.02 8.53 -3.50
C ALA A 149 -6.75 9.54 -2.60
N ILE A 150 -6.44 10.83 -2.73
CA ILE A 150 -6.97 11.88 -1.84
C ILE A 150 -8.47 12.14 -2.07
N ARG A 151 -8.96 12.01 -3.31
CA ARG A 151 -10.40 12.13 -3.62
C ARG A 151 -11.19 10.87 -3.33
N HIS A 152 -10.54 9.75 -3.02
CA HIS A 152 -11.27 8.52 -2.85
C HIS A 152 -12.19 8.57 -1.61
N PRO A 153 -13.46 8.13 -1.70
CA PRO A 153 -14.40 8.14 -0.56
C PRO A 153 -13.86 7.51 0.72
N VAL A 154 -13.11 6.41 0.58
CA VAL A 154 -12.45 5.72 1.70
C VAL A 154 -11.41 6.62 2.39
N MET A 155 -10.53 7.30 1.65
CA MET A 155 -9.53 8.21 2.22
C MET A 155 -10.18 9.42 2.89
N LEU A 156 -11.15 10.04 2.21
CA LEU A 156 -11.91 11.18 2.74
C LEU A 156 -12.62 10.86 4.05
N SER A 157 -13.15 9.64 4.20
CA SER A 157 -13.73 9.17 5.46
C SER A 157 -12.67 8.73 6.47
N TYR A 158 -11.58 8.09 6.04
CA TYR A 158 -10.49 7.62 6.90
C TYR A 158 -9.85 8.79 7.67
N LEU A 159 -9.66 9.93 7.02
CA LEU A 159 -9.09 11.14 7.62
C LEU A 159 -10.14 12.21 7.96
N ASP A 160 -11.42 11.82 8.05
CA ASP A 160 -12.55 12.67 8.50
C ASP A 160 -12.80 13.94 7.67
N ASN A 161 -12.20 14.07 6.49
CA ASN A 161 -12.46 15.20 5.59
C ASN A 161 -13.92 15.25 5.12
N ALA A 162 -14.56 14.08 4.96
CA ALA A 162 -15.96 13.98 4.53
C ALA A 162 -16.96 14.71 5.46
N VAL A 163 -16.55 15.11 6.67
CA VAL A 163 -17.36 15.92 7.59
C VAL A 163 -16.75 17.29 7.91
N SER A 164 -15.60 17.64 7.31
CA SER A 164 -14.94 18.94 7.43
C SER A 164 -15.80 20.06 6.82
N LEU A 165 -15.89 21.21 7.50
CA LEU A 165 -16.61 22.38 7.03
C LEU A 165 -15.71 23.61 7.15
N GLY A 166 -15.67 24.41 6.08
CA GLY A 166 -15.10 25.76 6.14
C GLY A 166 -15.83 26.57 7.20
N GLU A 167 -15.07 27.27 8.04
CA GLU A 167 -15.61 28.07 9.14
C GLU A 167 -16.54 29.18 8.63
N ASN A 168 -16.20 29.76 7.48
CA ASN A 168 -16.98 30.81 6.82
C ASN A 168 -17.98 30.28 5.79
N SER A 169 -18.01 28.96 5.55
CA SER A 169 -19.01 28.34 4.68
C SER A 169 -20.43 28.50 5.23
N PRO A 170 -21.48 28.47 4.39
CA PRO A 170 -22.88 28.49 4.86
C PRO A 170 -23.18 27.44 5.93
N ALA A 171 -22.62 26.23 5.79
CA ALA A 171 -22.77 25.17 6.77
C ALA A 171 -22.00 25.44 8.07
N GLY A 172 -20.79 26.00 7.97
CA GLY A 172 -19.96 26.40 9.11
C GLY A 172 -20.61 27.50 9.94
N GLN A 173 -21.06 28.58 9.28
CA GLN A 173 -21.77 29.69 9.93
C GLN A 173 -23.05 29.23 10.64
N ARG A 174 -23.86 28.38 10.00
CA ARG A 174 -25.05 27.79 10.64
C ARG A 174 -24.69 26.94 11.84
N ARG A 175 -23.62 26.14 11.77
CA ARG A 175 -23.17 25.33 12.91
C ARG A 175 -22.68 26.20 14.07
N ARG A 176 -21.97 27.30 13.78
CA ARG A 176 -21.57 28.29 14.78
C ARG A 176 -22.78 28.91 15.48
N GLN A 177 -23.79 29.32 14.72
CA GLN A 177 -25.03 29.89 15.27
C GLN A 177 -25.83 28.90 16.13
N THR A 178 -25.93 27.65 15.70
CA THR A 178 -26.80 26.63 16.35
C THR A 178 -26.12 25.87 17.49
N ARG A 179 -24.79 25.74 17.48
CA ARG A 179 -24.03 24.93 18.45
C ARG A 179 -22.93 25.71 19.18
N GLY A 180 -22.75 26.99 18.89
CA GLY A 180 -21.73 27.84 19.54
C GLY A 180 -20.27 27.45 19.26
N SER A 181 -20.02 26.53 18.32
CA SER A 181 -18.68 25.99 18.06
C SER A 181 -18.13 26.51 16.73
N THR A 182 -16.93 27.09 16.77
CA THR A 182 -16.15 27.52 15.60
C THR A 182 -15.26 26.42 15.04
N LYS A 183 -14.99 25.36 15.82
CA LYS A 183 -14.12 24.25 15.40
C LYS A 183 -14.83 23.31 14.43
N THR A 184 -14.93 23.74 13.18
CA THR A 184 -15.62 22.99 12.11
C THR A 184 -14.68 22.39 11.08
N LEU A 185 -13.45 22.90 11.02
CA LEU A 185 -12.38 22.44 10.14
C LEU A 185 -11.72 21.18 10.71
N ASN A 186 -11.48 20.19 9.85
CA ASN A 186 -10.64 19.03 10.17
C ASN A 186 -9.35 19.11 9.34
N GLU A 187 -8.20 19.12 10.03
CA GLU A 187 -6.88 19.30 9.42
C GLU A 187 -6.19 17.98 9.08
N ASN A 188 -6.71 16.82 9.51
CA ASN A 188 -5.98 15.55 9.44
C ASN A 188 -5.56 15.23 8.00
N LEU A 189 -6.51 15.25 7.05
CA LEU A 189 -6.17 14.98 5.63
C LEU A 189 -5.14 15.96 5.07
N ALA A 190 -5.26 17.25 5.39
CA ALA A 190 -4.31 18.27 4.93
C ALA A 190 -2.91 18.02 5.51
N ARG A 191 -2.82 17.68 6.79
CA ARG A 191 -1.57 17.32 7.45
C ARG A 191 -0.95 16.10 6.80
N GLU A 192 -1.71 15.02 6.60
CA GLU A 192 -1.16 13.81 5.99
C GLU A 192 -0.75 14.04 4.52
N ILE A 193 -1.47 14.88 3.77
CA ILE A 193 -1.06 15.26 2.41
C ILE A 193 0.31 15.90 2.42
N LEU A 194 0.53 16.93 3.24
CA LEU A 194 1.81 17.65 3.29
C LEU A 194 2.92 16.77 3.90
N GLU A 195 2.64 16.10 5.00
CA GLU A 195 3.62 15.39 5.81
C GLU A 195 3.98 14.01 5.26
N LEU A 196 2.98 13.19 4.93
CA LEU A 196 3.18 11.77 4.64
C LEU A 196 3.13 11.47 3.16
N HIS A 197 2.25 12.15 2.43
CA HIS A 197 1.95 11.83 1.04
C HIS A 197 2.71 12.70 0.03
N THR A 198 3.26 13.86 0.44
CA THR A 198 3.98 14.76 -0.48
C THR A 198 5.32 15.23 0.09
N LEU A 199 5.35 16.38 0.75
CA LEU A 199 6.58 17.13 1.05
C LEU A 199 7.50 16.47 2.08
N GLY A 200 6.97 15.54 2.88
CA GLY A 200 7.70 14.97 4.02
C GLY A 200 7.64 15.89 5.24
N VAL A 201 7.87 15.33 6.43
CA VAL A 201 7.86 16.07 7.72
C VAL A 201 8.76 17.31 7.75
N ASN A 202 9.86 17.30 7.00
CA ASN A 202 10.80 18.42 6.88
C ASN A 202 10.63 19.18 5.55
N GLY A 203 9.44 19.12 4.95
CA GLY A 203 9.13 19.65 3.62
C GLY A 203 9.00 21.18 3.53
N GLY A 204 9.25 21.90 4.63
CA GLY A 204 9.25 23.37 4.66
C GLY A 204 7.86 24.03 4.77
N TYR A 205 6.79 23.26 4.99
CA TYR A 205 5.46 23.80 5.26
C TYR A 205 5.29 24.18 6.74
N THR A 206 4.36 25.09 7.01
CA THR A 206 4.02 25.56 8.34
C THR A 206 2.66 25.04 8.80
N GLN A 207 2.33 25.22 10.09
CA GLN A 207 0.98 24.94 10.57
C GLN A 207 -0.09 25.81 9.86
N ALA A 208 0.26 27.01 9.39
CA ALA A 208 -0.64 27.83 8.61
C ALA A 208 -0.97 27.18 7.25
N ASP A 209 0.04 26.57 6.61
CA ASP A 209 -0.15 25.82 5.36
C ASP A 209 -1.07 24.61 5.55
N VAL A 210 -0.98 23.91 6.69
CA VAL A 210 -1.91 22.82 7.02
C VAL A 210 -3.34 23.33 7.09
N ILE A 211 -3.56 24.47 7.74
CA ILE A 211 -4.89 25.09 7.88
C ILE A 211 -5.41 25.55 6.51
N GLU A 212 -4.56 26.18 5.70
CA GLU A 212 -4.93 26.68 4.37
C GLU A 212 -5.27 25.53 3.41
N LEU A 213 -4.48 24.44 3.42
CA LEU A 213 -4.85 23.23 2.68
C LEU A 213 -6.12 22.59 3.22
N ALA A 214 -6.33 22.56 4.54
CA ALA A 214 -7.57 22.06 5.10
C ALA A 214 -8.79 22.84 4.60
N LYS A 215 -8.68 24.18 4.49
CA LYS A 215 -9.71 25.03 3.89
C LYS A 215 -9.95 24.67 2.42
N VAL A 216 -8.90 24.50 1.63
CA VAL A 216 -8.99 24.05 0.22
C VAL A 216 -9.77 22.74 0.09
N LEU A 217 -9.56 21.79 1.01
CA LEU A 217 -10.19 20.47 0.97
C LEU A 217 -11.61 20.42 1.55
N THR A 218 -12.08 21.50 2.18
CA THR A 218 -13.45 21.53 2.71
C THR A 218 -14.48 21.35 1.60
N GLY A 219 -15.59 20.70 1.92
CA GLY A 219 -16.61 20.37 0.92
C GLY A 219 -16.35 19.08 0.15
N TRP A 220 -15.12 18.58 0.07
CA TRP A 220 -14.82 17.26 -0.49
C TRP A 220 -15.39 16.16 0.42
N GLY A 221 -16.17 15.25 -0.14
CA GLY A 221 -16.81 14.17 0.60
C GLY A 221 -17.31 13.08 -0.34
N HIS A 222 -18.30 12.32 0.11
CA HIS A 222 -18.96 11.33 -0.71
C HIS A 222 -20.45 11.18 -0.37
N GLY A 223 -21.24 10.74 -1.34
CA GLY A 223 -22.67 10.60 -1.21
C GLY A 223 -23.07 9.66 -0.08
N GLY A 224 -23.93 10.12 0.84
CA GLY A 224 -24.48 9.30 1.93
C GLY A 224 -23.88 9.52 3.33
N VAL A 225 -22.84 10.36 3.47
CA VAL A 225 -22.14 10.62 4.76
C VAL A 225 -23.05 11.16 5.87
N ARG A 226 -24.11 11.92 5.54
CA ARG A 226 -24.98 12.61 6.52
C ARG A 226 -26.29 11.88 6.90
N GLY A 227 -26.46 10.60 6.57
CA GLY A 227 -27.56 9.79 7.11
C GLY A 227 -28.96 10.38 6.85
N ARG A 228 -29.83 10.38 7.88
CA ARG A 228 -31.32 10.50 7.83
C ARG A 228 -31.94 11.74 7.16
N ASN A 229 -31.15 12.71 6.67
CA ASN A 229 -31.67 13.78 5.82
C ASN A 229 -31.78 13.25 4.38
N ALA A 230 -32.86 12.50 4.13
CA ALA A 230 -33.19 11.76 2.90
C ALA A 230 -33.38 12.62 1.62
N MET A 231 -32.96 13.88 1.63
CA MET A 231 -33.14 14.82 0.51
C MET A 231 -32.01 14.79 -0.52
N ARG A 232 -30.93 14.00 -0.30
CA ARG A 232 -29.81 13.87 -1.24
C ARG A 232 -29.61 12.41 -1.66
N PRO A 233 -29.24 12.15 -2.93
CA PRO A 233 -28.94 10.80 -3.40
C PRO A 233 -27.86 10.12 -2.56
N VAL A 234 -28.10 8.86 -2.20
CA VAL A 234 -27.08 8.00 -1.58
C VAL A 234 -26.43 7.21 -2.70
N HIS A 235 -25.26 7.67 -3.16
CA HIS A 235 -24.53 7.00 -4.24
C HIS A 235 -23.16 6.47 -3.79
N GLY A 236 -22.56 6.94 -2.69
CA GLY A 236 -21.30 6.39 -2.15
C GLY A 236 -20.02 6.93 -2.79
N GLY A 237 -20.10 7.48 -3.99
CA GLY A 237 -18.98 8.07 -4.74
C GLY A 237 -18.63 9.49 -4.29
N PHE A 238 -17.50 10.01 -4.77
CA PHE A 238 -17.03 11.37 -4.47
C PHE A 238 -18.11 12.42 -4.77
N GLU A 239 -18.23 13.41 -3.91
CA GLU A 239 -19.03 14.61 -4.15
C GLU A 239 -18.31 15.87 -3.64
N PHE A 240 -18.42 16.96 -4.39
CA PHE A 240 -18.07 18.29 -3.91
C PHE A 240 -19.33 19.00 -3.38
N ARG A 241 -19.25 19.59 -2.19
CA ARG A 241 -20.37 20.29 -1.55
C ARG A 241 -20.02 21.77 -1.38
N PRO A 242 -20.44 22.65 -2.32
CA PRO A 242 -20.10 24.07 -2.27
C PRO A 242 -20.50 24.76 -0.96
N GLY A 243 -21.68 24.43 -0.40
CA GLY A 243 -22.14 25.02 0.86
C GLY A 243 -21.33 24.63 2.12
N PHE A 244 -20.35 23.75 1.99
CA PHE A 244 -19.45 23.29 3.06
C PHE A 244 -18.02 23.81 2.84
N HIS A 245 -17.74 24.33 1.65
CA HIS A 245 -16.43 24.79 1.25
C HIS A 245 -16.14 26.18 1.84
N GLU A 246 -14.90 26.37 2.30
CA GLU A 246 -14.42 27.67 2.75
C GLU A 246 -14.36 28.64 1.56
N PRO A 247 -15.05 29.79 1.61
CA PRO A 247 -15.03 30.75 0.51
C PRO A 247 -13.73 31.58 0.50
N GLY A 248 -13.49 32.24 -0.62
CA GLY A 248 -12.36 33.13 -0.84
C GLY A 248 -11.09 32.42 -1.31
N PRO A 249 -10.05 33.18 -1.68
CA PRO A 249 -8.75 32.63 -2.08
C PRO A 249 -8.00 32.05 -0.87
N LYS A 250 -7.19 31.01 -1.10
CA LYS A 250 -6.35 30.36 -0.06
C LYS A 250 -4.90 30.51 -0.44
N THR A 251 -4.03 30.70 0.54
CA THR A 251 -2.59 30.86 0.30
C THR A 251 -1.84 29.71 0.92
N LEU A 252 -1.15 28.93 0.08
CA LEU A 252 -0.40 27.75 0.48
C LEU A 252 1.02 27.85 -0.06
N LEU A 253 2.02 27.70 0.80
CA LEU A 253 3.45 27.78 0.47
C LEU A 253 3.81 29.07 -0.28
N GLY A 254 3.21 30.20 0.15
CA GLY A 254 3.42 31.51 -0.46
C GLY A 254 2.71 31.72 -1.80
N ARG A 255 1.99 30.72 -2.33
CA ARG A 255 1.19 30.83 -3.56
C ARG A 255 -0.30 30.97 -3.23
N THR A 256 -0.95 31.95 -3.83
CA THR A 256 -2.40 32.15 -3.70
C THR A 256 -3.16 31.42 -4.80
N TYR A 257 -4.15 30.64 -4.40
CA TYR A 257 -5.07 29.92 -5.27
C TYR A 257 -6.43 30.63 -5.25
N PRO A 258 -6.99 31.03 -6.41
CA PRO A 258 -8.31 31.63 -6.46
C PRO A 258 -9.39 30.62 -6.08
N GLU A 259 -10.54 31.12 -5.61
CA GLU A 259 -11.68 30.24 -5.33
C GLU A 259 -12.16 29.59 -6.63
N ASP A 260 -12.11 28.25 -6.67
CA ASP A 260 -12.55 27.48 -7.84
C ASP A 260 -13.18 26.13 -7.48
N GLY A 261 -13.92 26.09 -6.38
CA GLY A 261 -14.67 24.91 -5.94
C GLY A 261 -13.77 23.70 -5.66
N ASP A 262 -14.00 22.57 -6.33
CA ASP A 262 -13.10 21.41 -6.20
C ASP A 262 -11.83 21.53 -7.05
N ARG A 263 -11.82 22.38 -8.07
CA ARG A 263 -10.67 22.54 -8.97
C ARG A 263 -9.47 23.21 -8.31
N GLU A 264 -9.69 24.09 -7.32
CA GLU A 264 -8.58 24.67 -6.54
C GLU A 264 -7.78 23.57 -5.82
N GLY A 265 -8.44 22.57 -5.25
CA GLY A 265 -7.75 21.45 -4.61
C GLY A 265 -7.00 20.57 -5.61
N LEU A 266 -7.51 20.41 -6.84
CA LEU A 266 -6.76 19.73 -7.91
C LEU A 266 -5.50 20.48 -8.31
N ALA A 267 -5.58 21.81 -8.43
CA ALA A 267 -4.42 22.66 -8.72
C ALA A 267 -3.38 22.56 -7.61
N VAL A 268 -3.80 22.65 -6.35
CA VAL A 268 -2.93 22.49 -5.18
C VAL A 268 -2.25 21.12 -5.15
N LEU A 269 -3.00 20.03 -5.32
CA LEU A 269 -2.41 18.68 -5.35
C LEU A 269 -1.43 18.50 -6.52
N SER A 270 -1.74 19.10 -7.67
CA SER A 270 -0.88 19.10 -8.86
C SER A 270 0.45 19.83 -8.61
N ASP A 271 0.43 20.95 -7.90
CA ASP A 271 1.63 21.70 -7.53
C ASP A 271 2.45 20.97 -6.44
N LEU A 272 1.78 20.42 -5.42
CA LEU A 272 2.44 19.62 -4.38
C LEU A 272 3.12 18.37 -4.95
N ALA A 273 2.48 17.70 -5.92
CA ALA A 273 3.05 16.52 -6.59
C ALA A 273 4.37 16.81 -7.33
N ARG A 274 4.56 18.05 -7.80
CA ARG A 274 5.75 18.49 -8.55
C ARG A 274 6.79 19.18 -7.68
N HIS A 275 6.52 19.35 -6.40
CA HIS A 275 7.42 20.06 -5.51
C HIS A 275 8.73 19.28 -5.32
N PRO A 276 9.91 19.93 -5.31
CA PRO A 276 11.20 19.26 -5.08
C PRO A 276 11.25 18.42 -3.80
N SER A 277 10.64 18.90 -2.71
CA SER A 277 10.53 18.12 -1.46
C SER A 277 9.71 16.84 -1.63
N THR A 278 8.70 16.84 -2.50
CA THR A 278 7.96 15.61 -2.85
C THR A 278 8.85 14.62 -3.58
N ALA A 279 9.61 15.09 -4.58
CA ALA A 279 10.57 14.24 -5.27
C ALA A 279 11.57 13.60 -4.30
N GLN A 280 12.15 14.41 -3.39
CA GLN A 280 13.09 13.94 -2.37
C GLN A 280 12.44 12.94 -1.40
N HIS A 281 11.22 13.21 -0.93
CA HIS A 281 10.50 12.35 0.00
C HIS A 281 10.17 10.98 -0.62
N ILE A 282 9.63 10.99 -1.85
CA ILE A 282 9.30 9.77 -2.58
C ILE A 282 10.56 8.96 -2.91
N ALA A 283 11.60 9.62 -3.42
CA ALA A 283 12.89 8.97 -3.70
C ALA A 283 13.49 8.35 -2.45
N THR A 284 13.47 9.07 -1.32
CA THR A 284 13.95 8.56 -0.02
C THR A 284 13.18 7.31 0.39
N LYS A 285 11.85 7.27 0.24
CA LYS A 285 11.03 6.09 0.56
C LYS A 285 11.33 4.92 -0.37
N LEU A 286 11.46 5.14 -1.68
CA LEU A 286 11.77 4.08 -2.65
C LEU A 286 13.16 3.48 -2.44
N VAL A 287 14.18 4.34 -2.30
CA VAL A 287 15.56 3.88 -2.04
C VAL A 287 15.62 3.16 -0.70
N ARG A 288 14.88 3.61 0.33
CA ARG A 288 14.80 2.87 1.59
C ARG A 288 14.19 1.49 1.43
N HIS A 289 13.12 1.42 0.64
CA HIS A 289 12.34 0.21 0.47
C HIS A 289 13.09 -0.87 -0.30
N PHE A 290 13.83 -0.48 -1.34
CA PHE A 290 14.49 -1.40 -2.23
C PHE A 290 15.98 -1.56 -1.95
N VAL A 291 16.70 -0.52 -1.50
CA VAL A 291 18.17 -0.56 -1.35
C VAL A 291 18.60 -0.89 0.10
N SER A 292 18.30 -0.01 1.04
CA SER A 292 18.84 -0.10 2.42
C SER A 292 17.95 0.62 3.43
N ASP A 293 17.93 0.17 4.68
CA ASP A 293 17.20 0.87 5.78
C ASP A 293 17.66 2.33 5.95
N ASP A 294 18.95 2.57 5.71
CA ASP A 294 19.56 3.89 5.67
C ASP A 294 19.94 4.18 4.20
N PRO A 295 19.06 4.89 3.46
CA PRO A 295 19.22 5.06 2.01
C PRO A 295 20.43 5.96 1.69
N PRO A 296 21.34 5.56 0.78
CA PRO A 296 22.45 6.40 0.34
C PRO A 296 21.97 7.70 -0.29
N ALA A 297 22.57 8.83 0.07
CA ALA A 297 22.12 10.15 -0.37
C ALA A 297 22.22 10.32 -1.89
N ASP A 298 23.30 9.84 -2.51
CA ASP A 298 23.52 9.86 -3.96
C ASP A 298 22.46 9.06 -4.73
N ALA A 299 22.06 7.89 -4.19
CA ALA A 299 20.98 7.08 -4.75
C ALA A 299 19.63 7.81 -4.64
N VAL A 300 19.35 8.47 -3.51
CA VAL A 300 18.13 9.27 -3.33
C VAL A 300 18.11 10.43 -4.32
N ASP A 301 19.20 11.19 -4.42
CA ASP A 301 19.28 12.37 -5.27
C ASP A 301 19.12 11.99 -6.75
N ARG A 302 19.71 10.86 -7.19
CA ARG A 302 19.51 10.34 -8.55
C ARG A 302 18.02 10.04 -8.83
N ILE A 303 17.33 9.38 -7.90
CA ILE A 303 15.91 9.04 -8.09
C ILE A 303 15.01 10.27 -8.00
N ALA A 304 15.33 11.22 -7.11
CA ALA A 304 14.62 12.49 -7.02
C ALA A 304 14.78 13.30 -8.32
N GLN A 305 15.96 13.29 -8.93
CA GLN A 305 16.21 13.93 -10.21
C GLN A 305 15.39 13.29 -11.33
N VAL A 306 15.37 11.95 -11.43
CA VAL A 306 14.51 11.23 -12.40
C VAL A 306 13.03 11.59 -12.20
N PHE A 307 12.57 11.67 -10.95
CA PHE A 307 11.20 12.09 -10.64
C PHE A 307 10.90 13.50 -11.15
N LEU A 308 11.80 14.46 -10.93
CA LEU A 308 11.62 15.84 -11.40
C LEU A 308 11.64 15.95 -12.93
N ASP A 309 12.63 15.33 -13.58
CA ASP A 309 12.84 15.41 -15.03
C ASP A 309 11.69 14.77 -15.82
N SER A 310 11.04 13.75 -15.24
CA SER A 310 9.93 13.02 -15.86
C SER A 310 8.54 13.55 -15.49
N ASP A 311 8.47 14.63 -14.70
CA ASP A 311 7.21 15.16 -14.14
C ASP A 311 6.44 14.08 -13.34
N GLY A 312 7.17 13.36 -12.50
CA GLY A 312 6.65 12.32 -11.61
C GLY A 312 6.16 11.06 -12.34
N ASP A 313 6.76 10.69 -13.48
CA ASP A 313 6.45 9.44 -14.17
C ASP A 313 7.00 8.24 -13.37
N LEU A 314 6.10 7.46 -12.76
CA LEU A 314 6.47 6.36 -11.89
C LEU A 314 7.06 5.17 -12.66
N ALA A 315 6.81 5.05 -13.97
CA ALA A 315 7.50 4.07 -14.80
C ALA A 315 8.99 4.44 -14.96
N GLU A 316 9.30 5.69 -15.26
CA GLU A 316 10.68 6.16 -15.38
C GLU A 316 11.42 6.12 -14.05
N VAL A 317 10.77 6.53 -12.96
CA VAL A 317 11.32 6.41 -11.60
C VAL A 317 11.64 4.95 -11.26
N SER A 318 10.75 4.01 -11.63
CA SER A 318 10.97 2.58 -11.42
C SER A 318 12.15 2.06 -12.24
N ARG A 319 12.33 2.51 -13.49
CA ARG A 319 13.52 2.16 -14.30
C ARG A 319 14.79 2.71 -13.69
N GLY A 320 14.80 3.98 -13.28
CA GLY A 320 15.93 4.61 -12.62
C GLY A 320 16.36 3.84 -11.36
N LEU A 321 15.39 3.31 -10.60
CA LEU A 321 15.64 2.48 -9.42
C LEU A 321 16.30 1.14 -9.78
N ILE A 322 15.85 0.48 -10.85
CA ILE A 322 16.42 -0.78 -11.35
C ILE A 322 17.87 -0.57 -11.81
N GLU A 323 18.21 0.61 -12.31
CA GLU A 323 19.55 0.96 -12.79
C GLU A 323 20.53 1.41 -11.69
N LEU A 324 20.10 1.52 -10.43
CA LEU A 324 21.02 1.83 -9.34
C LEU A 324 21.90 0.63 -9.04
N ASP A 325 23.22 0.74 -9.13
CA ASP A 325 24.10 -0.39 -8.77
C ASP A 325 23.94 -0.79 -7.29
N ALA A 326 23.64 0.15 -6.41
CA ALA A 326 23.44 -0.09 -4.98
C ALA A 326 22.30 -1.09 -4.68
N VAL A 327 21.25 -1.18 -5.52
CA VAL A 327 20.15 -2.14 -5.28
C VAL A 327 20.58 -3.59 -5.57
N TRP A 328 21.62 -3.76 -6.39
CA TRP A 328 22.21 -5.03 -6.79
C TRP A 328 23.41 -5.45 -5.93
N ALA A 329 23.79 -4.62 -4.96
CA ALA A 329 24.96 -4.86 -4.12
C ALA A 329 24.65 -5.77 -2.92
N GLU A 330 25.67 -6.52 -2.52
CA GLU A 330 25.72 -7.26 -1.25
C GLU A 330 26.37 -6.41 -0.14
N PRO A 331 26.03 -6.63 1.15
CA PRO A 331 25.09 -7.64 1.67
C PRO A 331 23.63 -7.28 1.35
N LEU A 332 22.69 -8.21 1.61
CA LEU A 332 21.25 -7.99 1.43
C LEU A 332 20.58 -7.53 2.75
N PRO A 333 20.46 -6.21 3.03
CA PRO A 333 20.08 -5.73 4.35
C PRO A 333 18.59 -5.87 4.65
N LYS A 334 17.73 -5.86 3.63
CA LYS A 334 16.28 -5.81 3.79
C LYS A 334 15.73 -7.17 4.23
N VAL A 335 14.69 -7.12 5.05
CA VAL A 335 13.94 -8.29 5.50
C VAL A 335 12.56 -8.26 4.85
N LYS A 336 12.08 -9.43 4.43
CA LYS A 336 10.69 -9.61 4.02
C LYS A 336 9.74 -9.24 5.17
N THR A 337 8.77 -8.38 4.89
CA THR A 337 7.66 -8.13 5.83
C THR A 337 6.89 -9.43 6.09
N HIS A 338 6.06 -9.50 7.14
CA HIS A 338 5.27 -10.73 7.37
C HIS A 338 4.36 -11.07 6.19
N TYR A 339 3.85 -10.06 5.47
CA TYR A 339 3.05 -10.26 4.28
C TYR A 339 3.87 -10.87 3.14
N GLU A 340 5.03 -10.29 2.85
CA GLU A 340 5.97 -10.81 1.85
C GLU A 340 6.44 -12.22 2.18
N LEU A 341 6.71 -12.51 3.46
CA LEU A 341 7.13 -13.84 3.88
C LEU A 341 6.05 -14.89 3.59
N VAL A 342 4.78 -14.59 3.93
CA VAL A 342 3.66 -15.49 3.67
C VAL A 342 3.52 -15.74 2.16
N ILE A 343 3.49 -14.68 1.36
CA ILE A 343 3.37 -14.81 -0.10
C ILE A 343 4.57 -15.56 -0.70
N SER A 344 5.79 -15.21 -0.31
CA SER A 344 7.02 -15.82 -0.81
C SER A 344 7.12 -17.31 -0.47
N ALA A 345 6.63 -17.73 0.69
CA ALA A 345 6.62 -19.14 1.08
C ALA A 345 5.65 -19.95 0.21
N HIS A 346 4.43 -19.44 -0.02
CA HIS A 346 3.47 -20.07 -0.94
C HIS A 346 3.99 -20.11 -2.38
N ARG A 347 4.63 -19.01 -2.83
CA ARG A 347 5.24 -18.93 -4.16
C ARG A 347 6.30 -19.99 -4.35
N VAL A 348 7.30 -20.06 -3.48
CA VAL A 348 8.45 -20.95 -3.68
C VAL A 348 8.08 -22.43 -3.61
N THR A 349 7.05 -22.78 -2.85
CA THR A 349 6.54 -24.17 -2.75
C THR A 349 5.57 -24.54 -3.85
N GLY A 350 5.15 -23.60 -4.71
CA GLY A 350 4.15 -23.84 -5.76
C GLY A 350 2.71 -23.99 -5.22
N GLU A 351 2.43 -23.52 -4.01
CA GLU A 351 1.10 -23.62 -3.38
C GLU A 351 0.21 -22.44 -3.78
N ASP A 352 -0.27 -22.45 -5.03
CA ASP A 352 -1.07 -21.36 -5.61
C ASP A 352 -2.56 -21.37 -5.17
N GLN A 353 -3.07 -22.51 -4.67
CA GLN A 353 -4.46 -22.66 -4.20
C GLN A 353 -4.65 -22.37 -2.71
N ALA A 354 -3.85 -21.46 -2.14
CA ALA A 354 -3.90 -21.12 -0.72
C ALA A 354 -5.33 -20.80 -0.25
N ARG A 355 -5.80 -21.40 0.85
CA ARG A 355 -7.12 -21.12 1.42
C ARG A 355 -7.01 -19.97 2.40
N ARG A 356 -8.16 -19.44 2.83
CA ARG A 356 -8.22 -18.37 3.84
C ARG A 356 -7.34 -18.62 5.07
N ARG A 357 -7.34 -19.86 5.59
CA ARG A 357 -6.56 -20.22 6.79
C ARG A 357 -5.05 -20.26 6.52
N ASP A 358 -4.64 -20.49 5.29
CA ASP A 358 -3.23 -20.66 4.93
C ASP A 358 -2.54 -19.29 4.74
N VAL A 359 -3.33 -18.20 4.57
CA VAL A 359 -2.83 -16.82 4.38
C VAL A 359 -3.35 -15.85 5.43
N LEU A 360 -4.66 -15.69 5.60
CA LEU A 360 -5.21 -14.63 6.46
C LEU A 360 -5.14 -14.97 7.96
N GLN A 361 -4.98 -16.24 8.32
CA GLN A 361 -4.76 -16.61 9.71
C GLN A 361 -3.33 -16.26 10.17
N PRO A 362 -2.24 -16.69 9.50
CA PRO A 362 -0.90 -16.32 9.94
C PRO A 362 -0.67 -14.81 9.92
N LEU A 363 -1.21 -14.09 8.93
CA LEU A 363 -1.13 -12.62 8.93
C LEU A 363 -1.85 -11.96 10.12
N ARG A 364 -2.89 -12.60 10.66
CA ARG A 364 -3.53 -12.14 11.90
C ARG A 364 -2.64 -12.42 13.11
N GLU A 365 -1.99 -13.58 13.15
CA GLU A 365 -1.04 -13.96 14.22
C GLU A 365 0.21 -13.07 14.21
N PHE A 366 0.58 -12.53 13.04
CA PHE A 366 1.66 -11.55 12.87
C PHE A 366 1.25 -10.10 13.11
N ASP A 367 -0.02 -9.85 13.46
CA ASP A 367 -0.58 -8.49 13.57
C ASP A 367 -0.38 -7.64 12.29
N HIS A 368 -0.30 -8.30 11.14
CA HIS A 368 0.01 -7.70 9.83
C HIS A 368 -1.01 -8.11 8.76
N LEU A 369 -2.30 -8.02 9.08
CA LEU A 369 -3.35 -8.15 8.08
C LEU A 369 -3.32 -6.94 7.11
N PRO A 370 -3.70 -7.13 5.83
CA PRO A 370 -3.88 -6.01 4.93
C PRO A 370 -4.89 -5.00 5.50
N PHE A 371 -4.57 -3.71 5.32
CA PHE A 371 -5.36 -2.58 5.78
C PHE A 371 -5.58 -2.52 7.30
N THR A 372 -4.61 -3.00 8.11
CA THR A 372 -4.63 -2.84 9.57
C THR A 372 -3.43 -2.06 10.11
N ALA A 373 -2.78 -1.25 9.27
CA ALA A 373 -1.71 -0.37 9.73
C ALA A 373 -2.21 0.51 10.89
N PRO A 374 -1.37 0.73 11.92
CA PRO A 374 -1.80 1.39 13.15
C PRO A 374 -2.01 2.90 13.00
N SER A 375 -1.46 3.50 11.95
CA SER A 375 -1.55 4.94 11.67
C SER A 375 -1.57 5.23 10.16
N PRO A 376 -1.90 6.46 9.73
CA PRO A 376 -1.79 6.89 8.33
C PRO A 376 -0.36 6.82 7.75
N ALA A 377 0.67 6.73 8.58
CA ALA A 377 2.06 6.53 8.12
C ALA A 377 2.30 5.15 7.48
N GLY A 378 1.36 4.21 7.65
CA GLY A 378 1.48 2.85 7.15
C GLY A 378 2.35 1.98 8.06
N TRP A 379 2.83 0.89 7.48
CA TRP A 379 3.80 -0.02 8.08
C TRP A 379 5.23 0.49 7.94
N GLY A 380 6.05 0.19 8.95
CA GLY A 380 7.47 0.49 8.95
C GLY A 380 8.21 -0.24 7.84
N ASP A 381 9.25 0.40 7.32
CA ASP A 381 10.03 -0.12 6.20
C ASP A 381 11.44 -0.54 6.62
N ARG A 382 11.76 -0.50 7.92
CA ARG A 382 13.07 -0.91 8.45
C ARG A 382 13.04 -2.39 8.82
N ALA A 383 14.18 -3.07 8.66
CA ALA A 383 14.31 -4.47 9.01
C ALA A 383 13.91 -4.73 10.48
N THR A 384 14.30 -3.84 11.39
CA THR A 384 14.01 -3.91 12.83
C THR A 384 12.52 -4.04 13.16
N ASP A 385 11.65 -3.51 12.31
CA ASP A 385 10.19 -3.57 12.49
C ASP A 385 9.64 -4.99 12.27
N TRP A 386 10.41 -5.86 11.60
CA TRP A 386 9.98 -7.17 11.12
C TRP A 386 10.74 -8.37 11.72
N ILE A 387 11.86 -8.13 12.42
CA ILE A 387 12.72 -9.17 13.02
C ILE A 387 12.99 -8.96 14.51
N ALA A 388 12.15 -8.19 15.21
CA ALA A 388 12.19 -8.18 16.67
C ALA A 388 12.09 -9.63 17.24
N PRO A 389 12.67 -9.93 18.41
CA PRO A 389 12.76 -11.32 18.90
C PRO A 389 11.44 -12.09 18.91
N GLU A 390 10.36 -11.44 19.32
CA GLU A 390 9.01 -12.05 19.30
C GLU A 390 8.51 -12.31 17.87
N ALA A 391 8.70 -11.35 16.95
CA ALA A 391 8.34 -11.51 15.55
C ALA A 391 9.12 -12.68 14.90
N LEU A 392 10.42 -12.80 15.19
CA LEU A 392 11.24 -13.90 14.69
C LEU A 392 10.73 -15.26 15.17
N MET A 393 10.39 -15.39 16.46
CA MET A 393 9.81 -16.63 17.00
C MET A 393 8.49 -16.99 16.33
N ARG A 394 7.57 -16.02 16.16
CA ARG A 394 6.30 -16.26 15.46
C ARG A 394 6.53 -16.72 14.02
N ARG A 395 7.52 -16.15 13.31
CA ARG A 395 7.87 -16.54 11.93
C ARG A 395 8.34 -17.99 11.87
N ILE A 396 9.25 -18.38 12.75
CA ILE A 396 9.77 -19.76 12.84
C ILE A 396 8.64 -20.75 13.16
N GLU A 397 7.78 -20.43 14.13
CA GLU A 397 6.68 -21.31 14.51
C GLU A 397 5.70 -21.52 13.36
N TRP A 398 5.31 -20.44 12.67
CA TRP A 398 4.44 -20.53 11.51
C TRP A 398 5.10 -21.33 10.37
N LEU A 399 6.37 -21.08 10.05
CA LEU A 399 7.08 -21.79 8.99
C LEU A 399 7.21 -23.29 9.25
N ARG A 400 7.40 -23.70 10.51
CA ARG A 400 7.38 -25.12 10.89
C ARG A 400 6.01 -25.75 10.63
N ARG A 401 4.92 -25.07 11.00
CA ARG A 401 3.55 -25.55 10.75
C ARG A 401 3.20 -25.56 9.27
N PHE A 402 3.63 -24.54 8.52
CA PHE A 402 3.44 -24.43 7.08
C PHE A 402 4.16 -25.57 6.36
N SER A 403 5.44 -25.80 6.67
CA SER A 403 6.25 -26.86 6.06
C SER A 403 5.68 -28.26 6.31
N GLY A 404 5.16 -28.52 7.51
CA GLY A 404 4.49 -29.79 7.82
C GLY A 404 3.14 -29.99 7.11
N SER A 405 2.59 -28.95 6.46
CA SER A 405 1.36 -29.04 5.65
C SER A 405 1.61 -29.25 4.16
N LEU A 406 2.88 -29.12 3.73
CA LEU A 406 3.28 -29.24 2.33
C LEU A 406 3.28 -30.71 1.87
N PRO A 407 3.08 -30.97 0.56
CA PRO A 407 3.14 -32.31 0.03
C PRO A 407 4.56 -32.88 0.08
N ALA A 408 4.67 -34.19 0.32
CA ALA A 408 5.95 -34.91 0.37
C ALA A 408 6.68 -34.98 -1.00
N THR A 409 6.05 -34.46 -2.07
CA THR A 409 6.65 -34.34 -3.41
C THR A 409 7.60 -33.15 -3.54
N LEU A 410 7.64 -32.25 -2.55
CA LEU A 410 8.63 -31.17 -2.52
C LEU A 410 9.94 -31.67 -1.92
N TYR A 411 10.99 -31.68 -2.73
CA TYR A 411 12.32 -32.12 -2.32
C TYR A 411 13.11 -30.93 -1.74
N PRO A 412 13.65 -31.04 -0.50
CA PRO A 412 14.34 -29.93 0.15
C PRO A 412 15.53 -29.38 -0.65
N ASP A 413 16.33 -30.23 -1.28
CA ASP A 413 17.51 -29.80 -2.05
C ASP A 413 17.11 -28.93 -3.26
N GLN A 414 16.07 -29.35 -3.98
CA GLN A 414 15.52 -28.57 -5.10
C GLN A 414 14.95 -27.24 -4.62
N LEU A 415 14.22 -27.25 -3.49
CA LEU A 415 13.68 -26.03 -2.90
C LEU A 415 14.78 -25.08 -2.45
N LEU A 416 15.85 -25.58 -1.81
CA LEU A 416 17.00 -24.79 -1.37
C LEU A 416 17.65 -24.08 -2.56
N ASP A 417 17.94 -24.82 -3.62
CA ASP A 417 18.57 -24.28 -4.83
C ASP A 417 17.66 -23.27 -5.54
N GLN A 418 16.34 -23.51 -5.56
CA GLN A 418 15.37 -22.58 -6.12
C GLN A 418 15.23 -21.31 -5.27
N ALA A 419 15.18 -21.44 -3.95
CA ALA A 419 14.84 -20.36 -3.03
C ALA A 419 16.02 -19.44 -2.73
N ILE A 420 17.18 -20.03 -2.41
CA ILE A 420 18.33 -19.34 -1.79
C ILE A 420 19.69 -19.81 -2.34
N GLY A 421 19.71 -20.68 -3.36
CA GLY A 421 20.94 -21.28 -3.90
C GLY A 421 22.14 -20.33 -4.08
N PRO A 422 21.97 -19.11 -4.62
CA PRO A 422 23.08 -18.17 -4.82
C PRO A 422 23.63 -17.52 -3.55
N VAL A 423 22.86 -17.51 -2.45
CA VAL A 423 23.17 -16.78 -1.21
C VAL A 423 23.33 -17.68 0.01
N VAL A 424 23.00 -18.96 -0.12
CA VAL A 424 23.00 -19.91 1.01
C VAL A 424 24.40 -20.12 1.56
N SER A 425 24.53 -19.96 2.88
CA SER A 425 25.77 -20.23 3.61
C SER A 425 26.05 -21.72 3.79
N ASP A 426 27.32 -22.06 4.05
CA ASP A 426 27.75 -23.42 4.38
C ASP A 426 27.03 -23.95 5.64
N ASP A 427 26.81 -23.07 6.63
CA ASP A 427 26.06 -23.41 7.84
C ASP A 427 24.62 -23.79 7.50
N THR A 428 23.90 -22.97 6.70
CA THR A 428 22.53 -23.29 6.29
C THR A 428 22.48 -24.62 5.52
N ARG A 429 23.41 -24.90 4.60
CA ARG A 429 23.50 -26.20 3.91
C ARG A 429 23.73 -27.35 4.89
N LEU A 430 24.60 -27.16 5.89
CA LEU A 430 24.89 -28.18 6.89
C LEU A 430 23.66 -28.49 7.77
N TRP A 431 22.93 -27.47 8.22
CA TRP A 431 21.72 -27.66 9.01
C TRP A 431 20.62 -28.38 8.22
N VAL A 432 20.39 -27.97 6.97
CA VAL A 432 19.38 -28.58 6.09
C VAL A 432 19.71 -30.06 5.81
N SER A 433 20.98 -30.39 5.52
CA SER A 433 21.39 -31.79 5.27
C SER A 433 21.31 -32.70 6.50
N ARG A 434 21.28 -32.13 7.71
CA ARG A 434 21.13 -32.84 8.99
C ARG A 434 19.70 -32.84 9.52
N ALA A 435 18.75 -32.29 8.78
CA ALA A 435 17.36 -32.22 9.22
C ALA A 435 16.78 -33.65 9.40
N PRO A 436 15.97 -33.88 10.45
CA PRO A 436 15.44 -35.20 10.76
C PRO A 436 14.38 -35.70 9.77
N SER A 437 13.84 -34.82 8.93
CA SER A 437 12.78 -35.11 7.97
C SER A 437 12.74 -34.04 6.87
N GLY A 438 12.08 -34.33 5.75
CA GLY A 438 11.97 -33.40 4.62
C GLY A 438 11.23 -32.10 4.96
N ASP A 439 10.15 -32.18 5.73
CA ASP A 439 9.42 -31.00 6.21
C ASP A 439 10.26 -30.15 7.19
N ALA A 440 11.08 -30.79 8.03
CA ALA A 440 12.03 -30.08 8.89
C ALA A 440 13.12 -29.38 8.06
N ALA A 441 13.61 -30.02 7.00
CA ALA A 441 14.57 -29.43 6.07
C ALA A 441 13.97 -28.18 5.38
N ILE A 442 12.72 -28.29 4.88
CA ILE A 442 12.00 -27.15 4.28
C ILE A 442 11.80 -26.03 5.30
N ALA A 443 11.40 -26.35 6.54
CA ALA A 443 11.25 -25.36 7.59
C ALA A 443 12.57 -24.61 7.87
N MET A 444 13.71 -25.32 7.87
CA MET A 444 15.04 -24.71 8.03
C MET A 444 15.39 -23.79 6.85
N ILE A 445 15.11 -24.21 5.61
CA ILE A 445 15.32 -23.37 4.41
C ILE A 445 14.52 -22.08 4.53
N LEU A 446 13.22 -22.18 4.81
CA LEU A 446 12.35 -21.00 4.88
C LEU A 446 12.66 -20.13 6.11
N ALA A 447 13.16 -20.69 7.21
CA ALA A 447 13.53 -19.93 8.41
C ALA A 447 14.95 -19.32 8.33
N SER A 448 15.74 -19.71 7.33
CA SER A 448 17.12 -19.23 7.15
C SER A 448 17.21 -17.71 6.98
N PRO A 449 18.27 -17.04 7.48
CA PRO A 449 18.49 -15.61 7.23
C PRO A 449 18.40 -15.24 5.75
N GLU A 450 18.88 -16.11 4.86
CA GLU A 450 18.91 -15.95 3.42
C GLU A 450 17.50 -15.88 2.82
N PHE A 451 16.59 -16.76 3.23
CA PHE A 451 15.20 -16.72 2.75
C PHE A 451 14.42 -15.56 3.36
N GLN A 452 14.71 -15.20 4.61
CA GLN A 452 14.04 -14.11 5.31
C GLN A 452 14.41 -12.73 4.75
N ARG A 453 15.56 -12.63 4.07
CA ARG A 453 16.07 -11.40 3.47
C ARG A 453 15.63 -11.25 2.02
N ARG A 454 15.76 -10.02 1.51
CA ARG A 454 15.49 -9.68 0.12
C ARG A 454 16.44 -8.60 -0.34
#